data_AF-A0A1J5PRR2-F1
#
_entry.id   AF-A0A1J5PRR2-F1
#
_cell.length_a   1.000
_cell.length_b   1.000
_cell.length_c   1.000
_cell.angle_alpha   90.00
_cell.angle_beta   90.00
_cell.angle_gamma   90.00
#
_symmetry.space_group_name_H-M   'P 1'
#
loop_
_entity.id
_entity.type
_entity.pdbx_description
1 polymer ?
#
loop_
_entity_poly.entity_id
_entity_poly.type
_entity_poly.pdbx_seq_one_letter_code
_entity_poly.pdbx_strand_id
1 'polypeptide(L)'
;MGLTEEDSAHMIDNMTPREMYAMLRDARADIMLSGGRSQFVALKARMPWLDINQERYHPYGGYEGMVALVREIDRAIYNPVWQQVRIPAPWGEDGQPTGAGLPTRRTQDGPSC
;
A
#
# COMPACT_ATOMS: atom_id res chain seq x y z
N MET A 1 8.77 -16.21 32.76
CA MET A 1 9.00 -15.53 31.46
C MET A 1 8.22 -16.31 30.43
N GLY A 2 7.00 -15.85 30.12
CA GLY A 2 5.97 -16.64 29.45
C GLY A 2 6.15 -16.68 27.94
N LEU A 3 6.17 -17.90 27.39
CA LEU A 3 6.03 -18.20 25.98
C LEU A 3 4.54 -18.50 25.73
N THR A 4 3.78 -17.57 25.15
CA THR A 4 2.49 -17.83 24.47
C THR A 4 2.17 -16.66 23.52
N GLU A 5 2.86 -16.57 22.40
CA GLU A 5 2.49 -15.72 21.24
C GLU A 5 2.16 -16.60 20.00
N GLU A 6 1.77 -17.86 20.22
CA GLU A 6 1.68 -18.83 19.11
C GLU A 6 0.31 -18.85 18.39
N ASP A 7 -0.67 -18.02 18.77
CA ASP A 7 -2.06 -18.10 18.27
C ASP A 7 -2.65 -16.80 17.71
N SER A 8 -1.81 -15.87 17.22
CA SER A 8 -2.30 -14.63 16.57
C SER A 8 -2.64 -14.79 15.07
N ALA A 9 -2.41 -15.98 14.51
CA ALA A 9 -2.69 -16.28 13.11
C ALA A 9 -4.19 -16.53 12.89
N HIS A 10 -4.86 -15.62 12.18
CA HIS A 10 -6.27 -15.74 11.86
C HIS A 10 -6.44 -16.51 10.53
N MET A 11 -6.93 -17.74 10.60
CA MET A 11 -7.30 -18.54 9.43
C MET A 11 -8.73 -18.24 9.01
N ILE A 12 -8.93 -17.87 7.74
CA ILE A 12 -10.24 -17.47 7.22
C ILE A 12 -10.45 -18.17 5.87
N ASP A 13 -11.48 -19.00 5.78
CA ASP A 13 -11.71 -19.86 4.61
C ASP A 13 -12.21 -19.12 3.37
N ASN A 14 -13.16 -18.20 3.55
CA ASN A 14 -13.73 -17.44 2.44
C ASN A 14 -14.03 -16.01 2.87
N MET A 15 -13.16 -15.09 2.47
CA MET A 15 -13.27 -13.69 2.83
C MET A 15 -13.78 -12.88 1.64
N THR A 16 -14.87 -12.14 1.84
CA THR A 16 -15.33 -11.19 0.83
C THR A 16 -14.36 -10.01 0.71
N PRO A 17 -14.28 -9.32 -0.44
CA PRO A 17 -13.43 -8.13 -0.60
C PRO A 17 -13.69 -7.03 0.45
N ARG A 18 -14.93 -6.94 0.96
CA ARG A 18 -15.33 -5.96 1.97
C ARG A 18 -14.76 -6.30 3.34
N GLU A 19 -14.83 -7.56 3.73
CA GLU A 19 -14.25 -8.05 4.99
C GLU A 19 -12.73 -7.97 4.95
N MET A 20 -12.13 -8.29 3.79
CA MET A 20 -10.70 -8.14 3.55
C MET A 20 -10.25 -6.69 3.71
N TYR A 21 -10.99 -5.74 3.15
CA TYR A 21 -10.68 -4.33 3.34
C TYR A 21 -10.79 -3.91 4.80
N ALA A 22 -11.86 -4.31 5.50
CA ALA A 22 -12.04 -3.98 6.92
C ALA A 22 -10.90 -4.55 7.77
N MET A 23 -10.53 -5.80 7.53
CA MET A 23 -9.41 -6.45 8.19
C MET A 23 -8.10 -5.75 7.88
N LEU A 24 -7.78 -5.44 6.62
CA LEU A 24 -6.52 -4.77 6.26
C LEU A 24 -6.42 -3.36 6.85
N ARG A 25 -7.54 -2.65 6.99
CA ARG A 25 -7.58 -1.33 7.62
C ARG A 25 -7.31 -1.41 9.12
N ASP A 26 -7.83 -2.44 9.77
CA ASP A 26 -7.78 -2.58 11.24
C ASP A 26 -6.54 -3.40 11.68
N ALA A 27 -5.97 -4.22 10.79
CA ALA A 27 -4.80 -5.05 11.05
C ALA A 27 -3.50 -4.27 11.00
N ARG A 28 -2.58 -4.57 11.91
CA ARG A 28 -1.18 -4.10 11.92
C ARG A 28 -0.29 -4.93 10.99
N ALA A 29 -0.80 -5.35 9.83
CA ALA A 29 0.03 -6.04 8.84
C ALA A 29 0.86 -5.01 8.09
N ASP A 30 2.10 -5.36 7.69
CA ASP A 30 2.97 -4.48 6.90
C ASP A 30 2.79 -4.69 5.39
N ILE A 31 2.41 -5.91 4.98
CA ILE A 31 2.27 -6.29 3.58
C ILE A 31 1.19 -7.37 3.42
N MET A 32 0.49 -7.32 2.29
CA MET A 32 -0.44 -8.36 1.87
C MET A 32 0.15 -9.22 0.76
N LEU A 33 0.17 -10.54 0.95
CA LEU A 33 0.55 -11.53 -0.05
C LEU A 33 -0.71 -12.22 -0.60
N SER A 34 -1.06 -12.01 -1.87
CA SER A 34 -2.25 -12.65 -2.45
C SER A 34 -2.19 -12.76 -3.98
N GLY A 35 -3.23 -13.31 -4.63
CA GLY A 35 -3.34 -13.26 -6.10
C GLY A 35 -3.91 -11.94 -6.63
N GLY A 36 -3.82 -11.71 -7.95
CA GLY A 36 -4.23 -10.48 -8.63
C GLY A 36 -5.69 -10.03 -8.44
N ARG A 37 -6.62 -10.96 -8.14
CA ARG A 37 -8.02 -10.63 -7.86
C ARG A 37 -8.22 -9.73 -6.64
N SER A 38 -7.26 -9.71 -5.72
CA SER A 38 -7.36 -8.95 -4.46
C SER A 38 -6.45 -7.72 -4.42
N GLN A 39 -5.69 -7.45 -5.49
CA GLN A 39 -4.76 -6.33 -5.58
C GLN A 39 -5.41 -4.99 -5.23
N PHE A 40 -6.56 -4.69 -5.84
CA PHE A 40 -7.22 -3.39 -5.64
C PHE A 40 -7.81 -3.22 -4.25
N VAL A 41 -8.09 -4.31 -3.54
CA VAL A 41 -8.57 -4.26 -2.15
C VAL A 41 -7.45 -3.76 -1.25
N ALA A 42 -6.23 -4.30 -1.42
CA ALA A 42 -5.04 -3.86 -0.69
C ALA A 42 -4.70 -2.40 -0.99
N LEU A 43 -4.72 -2.01 -2.28
CA LEU A 43 -4.40 -0.63 -2.68
C LEU A 43 -5.41 0.38 -2.13
N LYS A 44 -6.70 0.05 -2.10
CA LYS A 44 -7.72 0.90 -1.45
C LYS A 44 -7.49 1.05 0.04
N ALA A 45 -6.97 0.01 0.69
CA ALA A 45 -6.56 0.05 2.10
C ALA A 45 -5.21 0.77 2.31
N ARG A 46 -4.55 1.29 1.25
CA ARG A 46 -3.21 1.92 1.29
C ARG A 46 -2.14 0.98 1.87
N MET A 47 -2.29 -0.29 1.55
CA MET A 47 -1.45 -1.38 2.02
C MET A 47 -0.54 -1.89 0.89
N PRO A 48 0.77 -2.09 1.15
CA PRO A 48 1.65 -2.80 0.25
C PRO A 48 1.10 -4.17 -0.13
N TRP A 49 1.21 -4.50 -1.41
CA TRP A 49 0.73 -5.74 -1.96
C TRP A 49 1.78 -6.38 -2.84
N LEU A 50 1.99 -7.67 -2.63
CA LEU A 50 2.82 -8.49 -3.49
C LEU A 50 1.96 -9.64 -3.99
N ASP A 51 1.93 -9.80 -5.31
CA ASP A 51 1.27 -10.94 -5.89
C ASP A 51 2.00 -12.22 -5.39
N ILE A 52 1.34 -13.37 -5.27
CA ILE A 52 2.00 -14.69 -5.06
C ILE A 52 1.55 -15.77 -6.06
N ASN A 53 0.79 -15.38 -7.09
CA ASN A 53 0.31 -16.32 -8.11
C ASN A 53 1.45 -17.08 -8.82
N GLN A 54 1.16 -18.29 -9.28
CA GLN A 54 2.14 -19.25 -9.83
C GLN A 54 2.56 -18.93 -11.28
N GLU A 55 1.71 -18.24 -12.05
CA GLU A 55 1.94 -17.91 -13.47
C GLU A 55 2.72 -16.61 -13.69
N ARG A 56 3.81 -16.44 -12.95
CA ARG A 56 4.55 -15.18 -12.92
C ARG A 56 5.80 -15.12 -13.78
N TYR A 57 6.12 -13.90 -14.21
CA TYR A 57 7.38 -13.55 -14.88
C TYR A 57 8.62 -13.77 -13.98
N HIS A 58 8.45 -13.73 -12.65
CA HIS A 58 9.51 -14.00 -11.68
C HIS A 58 9.16 -15.23 -10.83
N PRO A 59 9.85 -16.36 -10.99
CA PRO A 59 9.65 -17.53 -10.15
C PRO A 59 10.27 -17.28 -8.76
N TYR A 60 9.50 -17.48 -7.71
CA TYR A 60 9.98 -17.40 -6.32
C TYR A 60 10.43 -18.75 -5.76
N GLY A 61 10.38 -19.81 -6.56
CA GLY A 61 10.83 -21.14 -6.17
C GLY A 61 12.35 -21.28 -6.16
N GLY A 62 12.86 -22.07 -5.21
CA GLY A 62 14.29 -22.34 -5.06
C GLY A 62 15.07 -21.18 -4.44
N TYR A 63 16.39 -21.36 -4.29
CA TYR A 63 17.25 -20.39 -3.61
C TYR A 63 17.23 -19.01 -4.29
N GLU A 64 17.44 -18.97 -5.60
CA GLU A 64 17.39 -17.73 -6.39
C GLU A 64 16.00 -17.07 -6.32
N GLY A 65 14.94 -17.87 -6.29
CA GLY A 65 13.57 -17.38 -6.16
C GLY A 65 13.31 -16.71 -4.81
N MET A 66 13.90 -17.22 -3.72
CA MET A 66 13.80 -16.58 -2.40
C MET A 66 14.52 -15.23 -2.36
N VAL A 67 15.69 -15.13 -3.01
CA VAL A 67 16.40 -13.84 -3.14
C VAL A 67 15.55 -12.83 -3.93
N ALA A 68 14.90 -13.29 -5.01
CA ALA A 68 13.98 -12.47 -5.78
C ALA A 68 12.75 -12.04 -4.94
N LEU A 69 12.17 -12.96 -4.18
CA LEU A 69 11.02 -12.67 -3.31
C LEU A 69 11.35 -11.58 -2.28
N VAL A 70 12.48 -11.71 -1.57
CA VAL A 70 12.89 -10.71 -0.58
C VAL A 70 13.11 -9.34 -1.23
N ARG A 71 13.71 -9.30 -2.42
CA ARG A 71 13.89 -8.05 -3.18
C ARG A 71 12.56 -7.39 -3.55
N GLU A 72 11.55 -8.17 -3.92
CA GLU A 72 10.22 -7.63 -4.23
C GLU A 72 9.46 -7.18 -2.99
N ILE A 73 9.62 -7.87 -1.86
CA ILE A 73 9.07 -7.43 -0.56
C ILE A 73 9.66 -6.09 -0.15
N ASP A 74 10.99 -5.95 -0.24
CA ASP A 74 11.71 -4.70 0.08
C ASP A 74 11.18 -3.52 -0.76
N ARG A 75 11.07 -3.73 -2.08
CA ARG A 75 10.51 -2.72 -3.01
C ARG A 75 9.07 -2.36 -2.69
N ALA A 76 8.25 -3.35 -2.33
CA ALA A 76 6.84 -3.12 -2.02
C ALA A 76 6.67 -2.29 -0.74
N ILE A 77 7.44 -2.60 0.31
CA ILE A 77 7.32 -1.93 1.62
C ILE A 77 7.91 -0.51 1.58
N TYR A 78 9.10 -0.34 1.00
CA TYR A 78 9.83 0.93 1.04
C TYR A 78 9.50 1.89 -0.10
N ASN A 79 8.43 1.63 -0.86
CA ASN A 79 8.02 2.53 -1.93
C ASN A 79 7.60 3.91 -1.36
N PRO A 80 8.18 5.03 -1.83
CA PRO A 80 7.84 6.37 -1.34
C PRO A 80 6.39 6.78 -1.60
N VAL A 81 5.68 6.08 -2.49
CA VAL A 81 4.25 6.31 -2.74
C VAL A 81 3.42 6.18 -1.46
N TRP A 82 3.83 5.32 -0.52
CA TRP A 82 3.09 5.09 0.73
C TRP A 82 3.08 6.30 1.64
N GLN A 83 4.14 7.10 1.62
CA GLN A 83 4.17 8.37 2.35
C GLN A 83 3.17 9.35 1.74
N GLN A 84 3.03 9.39 0.42
CA GLN A 84 2.13 10.32 -0.28
C GLN A 84 0.65 9.95 -0.10
N VAL A 85 0.29 8.68 -0.26
CA VAL A 85 -1.12 8.24 -0.19
C VAL A 85 -1.70 8.21 1.23
N ARG A 86 -0.83 8.24 2.25
CA ARG A 86 -1.23 8.28 3.66
C ARG A 86 -1.38 9.71 4.18
N ILE A 87 -0.90 10.73 3.46
CA ILE A 87 -1.14 12.13 3.78
C ILE A 87 -2.63 12.45 3.50
N PRO A 88 -3.32 13.15 4.42
CA PRO A 88 -4.66 13.64 4.15
C PRO A 88 -4.72 14.47 2.87
N ALA A 89 -5.80 14.34 2.11
CA ALA A 89 -5.96 15.14 0.90
C ALA A 89 -5.99 16.63 1.27
N PRO A 90 -5.25 17.50 0.55
CA PRO A 90 -5.15 18.91 0.90
C PRO A 90 -6.47 19.69 0.76
N TRP A 91 -7.48 19.10 0.12
CA TRP A 91 -8.82 19.66 -0.06
C TRP A 91 -9.92 18.97 0.80
N GLY A 92 -9.55 18.06 1.72
CA GLY A 92 -10.49 17.43 2.65
C GLY A 92 -10.97 18.39 3.75
N GLU A 93 -12.00 18.03 4.51
CA GLU A 93 -12.60 18.87 5.57
C GLU A 93 -11.63 19.20 6.73
N ASP A 94 -10.48 18.54 6.79
CA ASP A 94 -9.35 18.85 7.69
C ASP A 94 -8.39 19.92 7.10
N GLY A 95 -8.82 20.59 6.01
CA GLY A 95 -8.07 21.42 5.08
C GLY A 95 -7.44 22.69 5.66
N GLN A 96 -6.52 22.53 6.61
CA GLN A 96 -5.47 23.52 6.79
C GLN A 96 -4.32 23.20 5.83
N PRO A 97 -4.05 24.06 4.83
CA PRO A 97 -2.87 23.91 3.99
C PRO A 97 -1.65 24.20 4.88
N THR A 98 -1.01 23.17 5.41
CA THR A 98 0.27 23.31 6.11
C THR A 98 1.35 23.53 5.05
N GLY A 99 1.52 24.80 4.66
CA GLY A 99 2.77 25.38 4.19
C GLY A 99 3.58 24.59 3.16
N ALA A 100 3.10 24.51 1.92
CA ALA A 100 3.99 24.41 0.77
C ALA A 100 3.38 25.23 -0.36
N GLY A 101 3.85 26.47 -0.49
CA GLY A 101 3.42 27.39 -1.52
C GLY A 101 3.63 26.77 -2.90
N LEU A 102 2.53 26.48 -3.60
CA LEU A 102 2.60 26.49 -5.05
C LEU A 102 2.80 27.94 -5.47
N PRO A 103 3.83 28.26 -6.28
CA PRO A 103 3.94 29.58 -6.87
C PRO A 103 2.69 29.80 -7.72
N THR A 104 1.84 30.73 -7.30
CA THR A 104 0.78 31.27 -8.13
C THR A 104 1.44 31.79 -9.40
N ARG A 105 1.16 31.12 -10.53
CA ARG A 105 1.52 31.63 -11.84
C ARG A 105 0.82 32.97 -11.97
N ARG A 106 1.53 34.07 -11.71
CA ARG A 106 1.02 35.40 -12.01
C ARG A 106 0.69 35.40 -13.49
N THR A 107 -0.60 35.51 -13.79
CA THR A 107 -1.09 36.01 -15.06
C THR A 107 -0.39 37.35 -15.25
N GLN A 108 0.59 37.41 -16.15
CA GLN A 108 1.05 38.68 -16.68
C GLN A 108 -0.05 39.15 -17.63
N ASP A 109 -0.97 39.92 -17.09
CA ASP A 109 -1.71 40.89 -17.89
C ASP A 109 -0.68 41.90 -18.43
N GLY A 110 -0.37 41.79 -19.72
CA GLY A 110 0.27 42.84 -20.49
C GLY A 110 -0.82 43.67 -21.19
N PRO A 111 -0.69 45.01 -21.25
CA PRO A 111 -1.74 45.86 -21.80
C PRO A 111 -1.81 45.71 -23.32
N SER A 112 -3.02 45.85 -23.85
CA SER A 112 -3.29 46.03 -25.27
C SER A 112 -2.50 47.20 -25.86
N CYS A 113 -1.66 46.91 -26.85
CA CYS A 113 -1.39 47.79 -27.99
C CYS A 113 -0.91 46.94 -29.17
#